data_AF-A0A5D4M790-F1
#
_entry.id   AF-A0A5D4M790-F1
#
_cell.length_a   1.000
_cell.length_b   1.000
_cell.length_c   1.000
_cell.angle_alpha   90.00
_cell.angle_beta   90.00
_cell.angle_gamma   90.00
#
_symmetry.space_group_name_H-M   'P 1'
#
loop_
_entity.id
_entity.type
_entity.pdbx_description
1 polymer ?
#
loop_
_entity_poly.entity_id
_entity_poly.type
_entity_poly.pdbx_seq_one_letter_code
_entity_poly.pdbx_strand_id
1 'polypeptide(L)' 'MRYAYPDYVLATEEITLEEAEDYYTFAAEVSYAKKESDESGTFTINGNIQTDEEGVITGIQYHKGQYEKLENALK' A
#
# COMPACT_ATOMS: atom_id res chain seq x y z
N MET A 1 -18.70 4.20 1.17
CA MET A 1 -17.37 3.89 1.72
C MET A 1 -16.83 5.15 2.36
N ARG A 2 -16.38 5.08 3.62
CA ARG A 2 -15.74 6.20 4.31
C ARG A 2 -14.24 6.04 4.05
N TYR A 3 -13.66 6.89 3.22
CA TYR A 3 -12.21 6.89 3.02
C TYR A 3 -11.56 7.23 4.36
N ALA A 4 -10.52 6.47 4.75
CA ALA A 4 -9.78 6.75 5.98
C ALA A 4 -9.14 8.16 5.96
N TYR A 5 -8.85 8.67 4.75
CA TYR A 5 -8.23 9.97 4.50
C TYR A 5 -8.99 10.71 3.38
N PRO A 6 -10.14 11.35 3.67
CA PRO A 6 -10.99 11.97 2.65
C PRO A 6 -10.34 13.19 1.98
N ASP A 7 -9.36 13.81 2.64
CA ASP A 7 -8.70 15.04 2.18
C ASP A 7 -7.51 14.78 1.25
N TYR A 8 -7.16 13.50 1.05
CA TYR A 8 -6.04 13.07 0.22
C TYR A 8 -6.53 12.33 -1.03
N VAL A 9 -5.80 12.49 -2.12
CA VAL A 9 -5.87 11.66 -3.33
C VAL A 9 -4.67 10.72 -3.27
N LEU A 10 -4.92 9.42 -3.39
CA LEU A 10 -3.88 8.40 -3.42
C LEU A 10 -3.80 7.82 -4.84
N ALA A 11 -2.59 7.63 -5.34
CA ALA A 11 -2.31 6.92 -6.57
C ALA A 11 -1.20 5.91 -6.34
N THR A 12 -1.26 4.79 -7.06
CA THR A 12 -0.18 3.79 -7.06
C THR A 12 0.60 3.95 -8.35
N GLU A 13 1.89 4.19 -8.25
CA GLU A 13 2.75 4.48 -9.41
C GLU A 13 3.38 3.19 -9.95
N GLU A 14 3.83 2.32 -9.04
CA GLU A 14 4.45 1.05 -9.37
C GLU A 14 4.05 -0.02 -8.36
N ILE A 15 3.83 -1.25 -8.85
CA ILE A 15 3.66 -2.43 -8.02
C ILE A 15 4.61 -3.51 -8.53
N THR A 16 5.49 -3.98 -7.67
CA THR A 16 6.29 -5.18 -7.90
C THR A 16 5.69 -6.34 -7.13
N LEU A 17 5.62 -7.51 -7.78
CA LEU A 17 5.31 -8.77 -7.14
C LEU A 17 6.44 -9.75 -7.43
N GLU A 18 6.91 -10.44 -6.40
CA GLU A 18 7.85 -11.55 -6.54
C GLU A 18 7.23 -12.79 -5.90
N GLU A 19 7.29 -13.91 -6.63
CA GLU A 19 6.81 -15.20 -6.15
C GLU A 19 7.87 -15.83 -5.24
N ALA A 20 7.44 -16.20 -4.03
CA ALA A 20 8.16 -17.09 -3.12
C ALA A 20 7.40 -18.42 -3.02
N GLU A 21 8.03 -19.46 -2.44
CA GLU A 21 7.53 -20.85 -2.51
C GLU A 21 6.02 -21.01 -2.23
N ASP A 22 5.49 -20.33 -1.21
CA ASP A 22 4.09 -20.44 -0.79
C ASP A 22 3.34 -19.08 -0.68
N TYR A 23 3.96 -17.98 -1.11
CA TYR A 23 3.39 -16.63 -0.99
C TYR A 23 4.02 -15.67 -2.00
N TYR A 24 3.38 -14.52 -2.23
CA TYR A 24 3.99 -13.45 -3.01
C TYR A 24 4.50 -12.36 -2.07
N THR A 25 5.71 -11.85 -2.30
CA THR A 25 6.11 -10.55 -1.75
C THR A 25 5.61 -9.47 -2.70
N PHE A 26 5.22 -8.33 -2.15
CA PHE A 26 4.90 -7.16 -2.94
C PHE A 26 5.61 -5.92 -2.41
N ALA A 27 5.92 -5.01 -3.32
CA ALA A 27 6.18 -3.62 -2.99
C ALA A 27 5.33 -2.71 -3.87
N ALA A 28 4.76 -1.67 -3.31
CA ALA A 28 4.01 -0.68 -4.05
C ALA A 28 4.48 0.73 -3.69
N GLU A 29 4.77 1.53 -4.70
CA GLU A 29 5.00 2.96 -4.55
C GLU A 29 3.66 3.69 -4.61
N VAL A 30 3.33 4.40 -3.55
CA VAL A 30 2.08 5.14 -3.41
C VAL A 30 2.40 6.61 -3.31
N SER A 31 1.85 7.39 -4.25
CA SER A 31 1.84 8.84 -4.18
C SER A 31 0.58 9.34 -3.50
N TYR A 32 0.72 10.41 -2.74
CA TYR A 32 -0.38 11.14 -2.12
C TYR A 32 -0.31 12.61 -2.46
N ALA A 33 -1.48 13.23 -2.63
CA ALA A 33 -1.64 14.67 -2.77
C ALA A 33 -2.82 15.12 -1.92
N LYS A 34 -2.63 16.17 -1.11
CA LYS A 34 -3.70 16.79 -0.34
C LYS A 34 -4.54 17.67 -1.27
N LYS A 35 -5.86 17.60 -1.15
CA LYS A 35 -6.76 18.28 -2.10
C LYS A 35 -6.72 19.80 -2.03
N GLU A 36 -6.46 20.34 -0.83
CA GLU A 36 -6.55 21.78 -0.55
C GLU A 36 -5.18 22.45 -0.37
N SER A 37 -4.08 21.75 -0.68
CA SER A 37 -2.73 22.32 -0.62
C SER A 37 -1.79 21.67 -1.64
N ASP A 38 -0.61 22.25 -1.82
CA ASP A 38 0.47 21.66 -2.63
C ASP A 38 1.23 20.55 -1.88
N GLU A 39 0.71 20.08 -0.73
CA GLU A 39 1.30 18.99 0.04
C GLU A 39 1.14 17.68 -0.72
N SER A 40 2.27 17.10 -1.11
CA SER A 40 2.33 15.83 -1.80
C SER A 40 3.58 15.07 -1.41
N GLY A 41 3.58 13.77 -1.65
CA GLY A 41 4.74 12.93 -1.42
C GLY A 41 4.53 11.52 -1.94
N THR A 42 5.57 10.72 -1.82
CA THR A 42 5.55 9.30 -2.14
C THR A 42 6.03 8.49 -0.96
N PHE A 43 5.51 7.27 -0.83
CA PHE A 43 6.03 6.30 0.12
C PHE A 43 5.89 4.90 -0.45
N THR A 44 6.85 4.05 -0.09
CA THR A 44 6.83 2.63 -0.46
C THR A 44 6.20 1.81 0.65
N ILE A 45 5.20 1.02 0.32
CA ILE A 45 4.67 -0.05 1.18
C ILE A 45 5.14 -1.39 0.66
N ASN A 46 5.40 -2.34 1.55
CA ASN A 46 5.71 -3.70 1.16
C ASN A 46 5.20 -4.70 2.19
N GLY A 47 5.09 -5.95 1.76
CA GLY A 47 4.55 -7.02 2.57
C GLY A 47 4.42 -8.31 1.80
N ASN A 48 3.61 -9.21 2.33
CA ASN A 48 3.32 -10.51 1.77
C ASN A 48 1.84 -10.63 1.39
N ILE A 49 1.56 -11.31 0.30
CA ILE A 49 0.23 -11.68 -0.18
C ILE A 49 0.09 -13.18 0.00
N GLN A 50 -0.99 -13.59 0.66
CA GLN A 50 -1.41 -14.98 0.75
C GLN A 50 -2.50 -15.23 -0.27
N THR A 51 -2.38 -16.34 -1.00
CA THR A 51 -3.38 -16.81 -1.95
C THR A 51 -3.89 -18.18 -1.56
N ASP A 52 -5.10 -18.53 -1.99
CA ASP A 52 -5.57 -19.92 -1.95
C ASP A 52 -5.05 -20.73 -3.16
N GLU A 53 -5.47 -22.00 -3.26
CA GLU A 53 -5.09 -22.92 -4.34
C GLU A 53 -5.57 -22.45 -5.74
N GLU A 54 -6.54 -21.54 -5.80
CA GLU A 54 -7.06 -20.95 -7.05
C GLU A 54 -6.34 -19.63 -7.40
N GLY A 55 -5.37 -19.20 -6.59
CA GLY A 55 -4.64 -17.95 -6.75
C GLY A 55 -5.42 -16.71 -6.30
N VAL A 56 -6.52 -16.88 -5.57
CA VAL A 56 -7.31 -15.76 -5.04
C VAL A 56 -6.63 -15.22 -3.79
N ILE A 57 -6.48 -13.89 -3.71
CA ILE A 57 -5.89 -13.22 -2.54
C ILE A 57 -6.79 -13.44 -1.32
N THR A 58 -6.27 -14.15 -0.32
CA THR A 58 -6.95 -14.43 0.96
C THR A 58 -6.42 -13.54 2.09
N GLY A 59 -5.23 -12.96 1.93
CA GLY A 59 -4.64 -12.07 2.94
C GLY A 59 -3.53 -11.18 2.40
N ILE A 60 -3.38 -10.01 3.01
CA ILE A 60 -2.26 -9.09 2.78
C ILE A 60 -1.66 -8.76 4.15
N GLN A 61 -0.37 -9.03 4.32
CA GLN A 61 0.36 -8.74 5.55
C GLN A 61 1.47 -7.71 5.27
N TYR A 62 1.25 -6.48 5.73
CA TYR A 62 2.27 -5.42 5.63
C TYR A 62 3.46 -5.70 6.54
N HIS A 63 4.67 -5.38 6.07
CA HIS A 63 5.84 -5.40 6.92
C HIS A 63 5.74 -4.35 8.03
N LYS A 64 6.35 -4.65 9.18
CA LYS A 64 6.30 -3.80 10.37
C LYS A 64 6.78 -2.38 10.06
N GLY A 65 6.02 -1.38 10.52
CA GLY A 65 6.33 0.04 10.36
C GLY A 65 5.91 0.64 9.02
N GLN A 66 5.47 -0.16 8.03
CA GLN A 66 4.99 0.40 6.75
C GLN A 66 3.63 1.08 6.90
N TYR A 67 2.74 0.52 7.72
CA TYR A 67 1.46 1.15 8.05
C TYR A 67 1.64 2.44 8.87
N GLU A 68 2.62 2.49 9.77
CA GLU A 68 2.93 3.71 10.55
C GLU A 68 3.46 4.85 9.67
N LYS A 69 4.23 4.53 8.61
CA LYS A 69 4.66 5.52 7.61
C LYS A 69 3.47 6.10 6.85
N LEU A 70 2.52 5.25 6.44
CA LEU A 70 1.26 5.68 5.82
C LEU A 70 0.49 6.62 6.76
N GLU A 71 0.29 6.22 8.02
CA GLU A 71 -0.44 7.04 8.98
C GLU A 71 0.26 8.38 9.26
N ASN A 72 1.59 8.43 9.28
CA ASN A 72 2.32 9.68 9.50
C ASN A 72 2.35 10.58 8.26
N ALA A 73 2.30 10.02 7.05
CA ALA A 73 2.25 10.79 5.81
C ALA A 73 0.89 11.44 5.56
N LEU A 74 -0.18 10.88 6.12
CA LEU A 74 -1.57 11.32 5.87
C LEU A 74 -2.22 11.99 7.10
N LYS A 75 -1.41 12.42 8.07
CA LYS A 75 -1.84 13.07 9.33
C LYS A 75 -2.03 14.57 9.21
#